data_AF-A0A962MBU1-F1
#
_entry.id   AF-A0A962MBU1-F1
#
_cell.length_a   1.000
_cell.length_b   1.000
_cell.length_c   1.000
_cell.angle_alpha   90.00
_cell.angle_beta   90.00
_cell.angle_gamma   90.00
#
_symmetry.space_group_name_H-M   'P 1'
#
loop_
_entity.id
_entity.type
_entity.pdbx_description
1 polymer ?
#
loop_
_entity_poly.entity_id
_entity_poly.type
_entity_poly.pdbx_seq_one_letter_code
_entity_poly.pdbx_strand_id
1 'polypeptide(L)'
;MNRLTQAINGLVCIAALAAMANPATARVTALDILDEQNPGFDSRVFGEAGTYRRISAVAHFAVDPDDPHNAGIVDLDKAPRNADGEVEFSSELVILQPSDPARSNHRLFYEISNRGRNLSFPLLNDSPFAANPTTAEQAGNGFLLNAGYTIVWSGWQPGLSDDLVDLTVPIAEGVTGPSREEFIFDSDDVVKTVALTYPAADLDPAKATLTVRVNERDERRSVEGLSFKYINPQEIEITRPADLPAGAIYEFIYPAKDSLVTGLGFAAVRDLVSFLRGSPGHAAESPVTGIESVLGIGISQAGRFARDFIYQGFNADEGDRMVFDGLMAHIAGSRKTFVNYRFAQPGRYSRQHEDHAYPGDQFPFTYAETFDPLTQRSDGILNACTASGTCPKIIHSDTDTEFWQGRAALVALDPAGNPAPIPENVRLFYLAGTQHYTVAGAAIKADKACTFDNNYFHVGAVMRALTQALDRWVSTGEEPPESRFPNSVGTTLVPPNELALPSIPGLSYSANINGLKVMDHTTMPPGAGAEYPVFVANTDIDGNVIDGVKLPRLAVPLATHAGWNLRKQGFAQGELCS
;
A
#
# COMPACT_ATOMS: atom_id res chain seq x y z
N MET A 1 -23.31 86.32 40.09
CA MET A 1 -22.06 86.52 39.32
C MET A 1 -21.69 85.18 38.70
N ASN A 2 -21.63 85.14 37.36
CA ASN A 2 -20.96 84.23 36.39
C ASN A 2 -20.86 82.72 36.71
N ARG A 3 -21.48 81.79 35.97
CA ARG A 3 -21.33 81.34 34.55
C ARG A 3 -20.09 80.47 34.23
N LEU A 4 -20.38 79.29 33.66
CA LEU A 4 -19.59 78.39 32.78
C LEU A 4 -18.43 77.60 33.45
N THR A 5 -18.13 76.32 33.18
CA THR A 5 -18.33 75.49 31.97
C THR A 5 -18.23 73.98 32.26
N GLN A 6 -18.95 73.20 31.44
CA GLN A 6 -18.85 71.78 31.04
C GLN A 6 -17.62 70.93 31.43
N ALA A 7 -17.85 69.65 31.75
CA ALA A 7 -17.58 68.53 30.83
C ALA A 7 -18.07 67.19 31.41
N ILE A 8 -18.95 66.54 30.65
CA ILE A 8 -19.41 65.15 30.82
C ILE A 8 -18.36 64.26 30.15
N ASN A 9 -17.81 63.28 30.85
CA ASN A 9 -17.15 62.13 30.23
C ASN A 9 -17.86 60.86 30.69
N GLY A 10 -18.75 60.36 29.83
CA GLY A 10 -19.32 59.03 29.94
C GLY A 10 -18.27 57.99 29.61
N LEU A 11 -18.04 57.05 30.52
CA LEU A 11 -17.28 55.84 30.25
C LEU A 11 -18.16 54.94 29.37
N VAL A 12 -17.84 54.83 28.08
CA VAL A 12 -18.38 53.79 27.20
C VAL A 12 -17.53 52.54 27.47
N CYS A 13 -18.09 51.56 28.17
CA CYS A 13 -17.54 50.21 28.19
C CYS A 13 -17.73 49.57 26.81
N ILE A 14 -16.68 49.62 25.99
CA ILE A 14 -16.59 48.77 24.80
C ILE A 14 -16.23 47.37 25.29
N ALA A 15 -17.25 46.52 25.42
CA ALA A 15 -17.03 45.08 25.55
C ALA A 15 -16.47 44.59 24.21
N ALA A 16 -15.17 44.38 24.14
CA ALA A 16 -14.55 43.64 23.05
C ALA A 16 -15.04 42.19 23.13
N LEU A 17 -16.04 41.83 22.32
CA LEU A 17 -16.25 40.44 21.96
C LEU A 17 -15.03 40.00 21.15
N ALA A 18 -14.06 39.41 21.83
CA ALA A 18 -13.15 38.50 21.17
C ALA A 18 -14.00 37.31 20.72
N ALA A 19 -14.40 37.29 19.45
CA ALA A 19 -14.84 36.08 18.80
C ALA A 19 -13.64 35.14 18.86
N MET A 20 -13.64 34.20 19.81
CA MET A 20 -12.86 32.98 19.66
C MET A 20 -13.47 32.27 18.47
N ALA A 21 -12.94 32.53 17.28
CA ALA A 21 -13.09 31.61 16.17
C ALA A 21 -12.44 30.32 16.70
N ASN A 22 -13.26 29.33 17.04
CA ASN A 22 -12.75 27.97 17.06
C ASN A 22 -12.19 27.75 15.66
N PRO A 23 -10.88 27.44 15.50
CA PRO A 23 -10.42 26.98 14.20
C PRO A 23 -11.31 25.79 13.85
N ALA A 24 -11.99 25.87 12.71
CA ALA A 24 -12.85 24.80 12.26
C ALA A 24 -11.92 23.64 11.91
N THR A 25 -11.74 22.71 12.83
CA THR A 25 -10.88 21.52 12.68
C THR A 25 -11.57 20.47 11.80
N ALA A 26 -12.19 20.87 10.68
CA ALA A 26 -13.02 19.99 9.88
C ALA A 26 -12.17 19.24 8.85
N ARG A 27 -11.88 17.95 9.10
CA ARG A 27 -11.02 17.16 8.19
C ARG A 27 -11.75 16.53 7.02
N VAL A 28 -13.03 16.22 7.20
CA VAL A 28 -13.95 15.95 6.11
C VAL A 28 -14.93 17.10 6.05
N THR A 29 -14.83 17.91 5.01
CA THR A 29 -15.57 19.17 4.86
C THR A 29 -16.90 18.96 4.16
N ALA A 30 -16.97 17.99 3.23
CA ALA A 30 -18.19 17.61 2.52
C ALA A 30 -18.14 16.14 2.09
N LEU A 31 -19.32 15.58 1.84
CA LEU A 31 -19.49 14.26 1.24
C LEU A 31 -20.56 14.35 0.15
N ASP A 32 -20.13 14.32 -1.11
CA ASP A 32 -21.03 14.39 -2.27
C ASP A 32 -21.43 12.97 -2.68
N ILE A 33 -22.71 12.63 -2.52
CA ILE A 33 -23.25 11.34 -2.98
C ILE A 33 -23.42 11.39 -4.50
N LEU A 34 -22.75 10.49 -5.21
CA LEU A 34 -22.80 10.37 -6.66
C LEU A 34 -23.91 9.40 -7.11
N ASP A 35 -24.02 8.26 -6.44
CA ASP A 35 -25.02 7.22 -6.72
C ASP A 35 -25.39 6.51 -5.40
N GLU A 36 -26.68 6.19 -5.25
CA GLU A 36 -27.18 5.38 -4.13
C GLU A 36 -28.15 4.31 -4.63
N GLN A 37 -27.87 3.06 -4.26
CA GLN A 37 -28.72 1.92 -4.54
C GLN A 37 -29.18 1.31 -3.22
N ASN A 38 -30.50 1.32 -2.98
CA ASN A 38 -31.10 0.74 -1.79
C ASN A 38 -32.44 0.04 -2.14
N PRO A 39 -32.46 -1.30 -2.26
CA PRO A 39 -31.35 -2.23 -2.07
C PRO A 39 -30.40 -2.29 -3.28
N GLY A 40 -29.10 -2.43 -3.04
CA GLY A 40 -28.09 -2.77 -4.05
C GLY A 40 -28.03 -4.28 -4.33
N PHE A 41 -27.07 -4.71 -5.17
CA PHE A 41 -26.80 -6.12 -5.49
C PHE A 41 -28.04 -6.90 -5.94
N ASP A 42 -28.79 -6.34 -6.89
CA ASP A 42 -30.02 -6.94 -7.43
C ASP A 42 -31.05 -7.34 -6.35
N SER A 43 -31.13 -6.56 -5.26
CA SER A 43 -32.00 -6.83 -4.10
C SER A 43 -31.72 -8.15 -3.37
N ARG A 44 -30.51 -8.72 -3.51
CA ARG A 44 -30.11 -9.94 -2.81
C ARG A 44 -30.16 -9.76 -1.29
N VAL A 45 -30.65 -10.79 -0.59
CA VAL A 45 -30.66 -10.89 0.87
C VAL A 45 -29.43 -11.66 1.36
N PHE A 46 -28.72 -11.11 2.34
CA PHE A 46 -27.51 -11.67 2.94
C PHE A 46 -27.78 -12.08 4.38
N GLY A 47 -28.25 -13.31 4.58
CA GLY A 47 -28.47 -13.89 5.90
C GLY A 47 -29.35 -13.00 6.80
N GLU A 48 -28.93 -12.82 8.05
CA GLU A 48 -29.65 -11.99 9.03
C GLU A 48 -29.44 -10.50 8.78
N ALA A 49 -28.34 -10.10 8.15
CA ALA A 49 -28.02 -8.71 7.81
C ALA A 49 -29.05 -8.07 6.84
N GLY A 50 -29.80 -8.89 6.09
CA GLY A 50 -30.84 -8.41 5.19
C GLY A 50 -30.30 -7.96 3.84
N THR A 51 -30.94 -6.97 3.22
CA THR A 51 -30.42 -6.32 2.00
C THR A 51 -29.37 -5.28 2.37
N TYR A 52 -28.55 -4.89 1.40
CA TYR A 52 -27.54 -3.84 1.57
C TYR A 52 -27.88 -2.62 0.74
N ARG A 53 -27.56 -1.43 1.26
CA ARG A 53 -27.45 -0.22 0.46
C ARG A 53 -26.00 -0.03 0.01
N ARG A 54 -25.83 0.52 -1.19
CA ARG A 54 -24.54 0.88 -1.79
C ARG A 54 -24.54 2.37 -2.11
N ILE A 55 -23.51 3.08 -1.67
CA ILE A 55 -23.33 4.52 -1.91
C ILE A 55 -21.97 4.71 -2.58
N SER A 56 -21.94 5.31 -3.78
CA SER A 56 -20.72 5.90 -4.34
C SER A 56 -20.69 7.39 -3.99
N ALA A 57 -19.57 7.92 -3.55
CA ALA A 57 -19.44 9.32 -3.14
C ALA A 57 -18.05 9.90 -3.43
N VAL A 58 -17.92 11.22 -3.22
CA VAL A 58 -16.65 11.94 -3.11
C VAL A 58 -16.59 12.58 -1.73
N ALA A 59 -15.58 12.23 -0.94
CA ALA A 59 -15.25 12.93 0.30
C ALA A 59 -14.29 14.07 -0.01
N HIS A 60 -14.60 15.27 0.48
CA HIS A 60 -13.74 16.45 0.39
C HIS A 60 -13.06 16.69 1.74
N PHE A 61 -11.79 17.06 1.69
CA PHE A 61 -10.94 17.23 2.86
C PHE A 61 -10.28 18.60 2.85
N ALA A 62 -10.01 19.13 4.04
CA ALA A 62 -9.16 20.29 4.25
C ALA A 62 -8.27 20.01 5.48
N VAL A 63 -6.95 20.11 5.30
CA VAL A 63 -5.98 19.86 6.37
C VAL A 63 -5.11 21.08 6.62
N ASP A 64 -4.84 21.36 7.89
CA ASP A 64 -3.90 22.40 8.28
C ASP A 64 -2.45 21.89 8.08
N PRO A 65 -1.66 22.50 7.19
CA PRO A 65 -0.26 22.11 6.96
C PRO A 65 0.65 22.36 8.18
N ASP A 66 0.22 23.20 9.12
CA ASP A 66 0.97 23.52 10.33
C ASP A 66 0.55 22.63 11.53
N ASP A 67 -0.44 21.73 11.34
CA ASP A 67 -0.82 20.73 12.34
C ASP A 67 0.29 19.66 12.48
N PRO A 68 0.71 19.30 13.72
CA PRO A 68 1.77 18.32 13.95
C PRO A 68 1.49 16.93 13.36
N HIS A 69 0.23 16.53 13.20
CA HIS A 69 -0.15 15.26 12.58
C HIS A 69 0.03 15.25 11.06
N ASN A 70 0.16 16.43 10.44
CA ASN A 70 0.36 16.60 9.00
C ASN A 70 1.80 16.99 8.66
N ALA A 71 2.62 17.37 9.65
CA ALA A 71 3.99 17.83 9.48
C ALA A 71 4.92 16.84 8.75
N GLY A 72 4.60 15.54 8.78
CA GLY A 72 5.34 14.51 8.06
C GLY A 72 5.05 14.46 6.54
N ILE A 73 4.01 15.12 6.05
CA ILE A 73 3.60 15.04 4.63
C ILE A 73 4.55 15.89 3.77
N VAL A 74 5.22 15.23 2.83
CA VAL A 74 6.20 15.86 1.96
C VAL A 74 5.53 16.84 0.99
N ASP A 75 6.07 18.06 0.94
CA ASP A 75 5.63 19.18 0.11
C ASP A 75 4.24 19.75 0.44
N LEU A 76 3.65 19.37 1.57
CA LEU A 76 2.38 19.94 2.04
C LEU A 76 2.47 21.44 2.30
N ASP A 77 3.60 21.90 2.82
CA ASP A 77 3.90 23.32 3.06
C ASP A 77 3.92 24.18 1.78
N LYS A 78 4.01 23.54 0.62
CA LYS A 78 4.09 24.16 -0.71
C LYS A 78 2.82 23.98 -1.53
N ALA A 79 1.83 23.27 -1.01
CA ALA A 79 0.54 23.15 -1.66
C ALA A 79 -0.20 24.50 -1.65
N PRO A 80 -1.06 24.76 -2.64
CA PRO A 80 -2.02 25.85 -2.56
C PRO A 80 -2.89 25.73 -1.29
N ARG A 81 -3.12 26.86 -0.63
CA ARG A 81 -3.94 26.97 0.58
C ARG A 81 -5.23 27.74 0.27
N ASN A 82 -6.34 27.35 0.89
CA ASN A 82 -7.61 28.05 0.81
C ASN A 82 -7.62 29.32 1.70
N ALA A 83 -8.78 29.99 1.80
CA ALA A 83 -8.91 31.23 2.57
C ALA A 83 -8.68 31.05 4.08
N ASP A 84 -8.86 29.83 4.59
CA ASP A 84 -8.65 29.46 5.99
C ASP A 84 -7.21 28.98 6.25
N GLY A 85 -6.36 28.94 5.21
CA GLY A 85 -4.97 28.51 5.31
C GLY A 85 -4.77 26.99 5.21
N GLU A 86 -5.82 26.23 4.92
CA GLU A 86 -5.81 24.77 4.81
C GLU A 86 -5.55 24.30 3.37
N VAL A 87 -5.08 23.07 3.23
CA VAL A 87 -4.83 22.41 1.94
C VAL A 87 -6.00 21.49 1.61
N GLU A 88 -6.64 21.73 0.46
CA GLU A 88 -7.82 21.01 0.01
C GLU A 88 -7.47 19.84 -0.93
N PHE A 89 -8.18 18.73 -0.78
CA PHE A 89 -8.06 17.55 -1.62
C PHE A 89 -9.35 16.71 -1.52
N SER A 90 -9.51 15.69 -2.37
CA SER A 90 -10.71 14.85 -2.36
C SER A 90 -10.42 13.38 -2.69
N SER A 91 -11.27 12.49 -2.22
CA SER A 91 -11.19 11.06 -2.49
C SER A 91 -12.55 10.52 -2.90
N GLU A 92 -12.57 9.73 -3.95
CA GLU A 92 -13.71 8.89 -4.26
C GLU A 92 -13.79 7.71 -3.28
N LEU A 93 -15.01 7.26 -2.99
CA LEU A 93 -15.25 6.14 -2.09
C LEU A 93 -16.55 5.40 -2.42
N VAL A 94 -16.61 4.15 -1.95
CA VAL A 94 -17.82 3.35 -1.94
C VAL A 94 -18.10 2.88 -0.52
N ILE A 95 -19.36 2.98 -0.10
CA ILE A 95 -19.87 2.51 1.19
C ILE A 95 -20.95 1.46 0.94
N LEU A 96 -20.79 0.29 1.55
CA LEU A 96 -21.80 -0.75 1.64
C LEU A 96 -22.22 -0.90 3.10
N GLN A 97 -23.52 -0.92 3.37
CA GLN A 97 -24.02 -1.18 4.73
C GLN A 97 -25.40 -1.83 4.67
N PRO A 98 -25.82 -2.57 5.71
CA PRO A 98 -27.18 -3.09 5.79
C PRO A 98 -28.22 -1.99 5.55
N SER A 99 -29.24 -2.27 4.72
CA SER A 99 -30.34 -1.34 4.43
C SER A 99 -31.12 -0.97 5.69
N ASP A 100 -31.22 -1.90 6.64
CA ASP A 100 -31.74 -1.69 7.99
C ASP A 100 -30.55 -1.59 8.95
N PRO A 101 -30.22 -0.38 9.47
CA PRO A 101 -29.06 -0.19 10.35
C PRO A 101 -29.11 -1.05 11.62
N ALA A 102 -30.28 -1.47 12.09
CA ALA A 102 -30.42 -2.34 13.25
C ALA A 102 -29.89 -3.77 13.03
N ARG A 103 -29.58 -4.12 11.77
CA ARG A 103 -28.99 -5.41 11.38
C ARG A 103 -27.48 -5.32 11.12
N SER A 104 -26.88 -4.15 11.32
CA SER A 104 -25.43 -3.98 11.31
C SER A 104 -24.81 -4.73 12.47
N ASN A 105 -23.63 -5.29 12.25
CA ASN A 105 -22.80 -5.77 13.35
C ASN A 105 -22.09 -4.62 14.06
N HIS A 106 -22.22 -3.36 13.62
CA HIS A 106 -21.55 -2.17 14.16
C HIS A 106 -20.03 -2.13 13.94
N ARG A 107 -19.50 -2.92 12.97
CA ARG A 107 -18.06 -2.96 12.64
C ARG A 107 -17.87 -2.33 11.26
N LEU A 108 -16.95 -1.38 11.18
CA LEU A 108 -16.48 -0.84 9.89
C LEU A 108 -15.34 -1.73 9.38
N PHE A 109 -15.55 -2.38 8.24
CA PHE A 109 -14.53 -3.11 7.50
C PHE A 109 -14.02 -2.22 6.36
N TYR A 110 -12.87 -1.60 6.58
CA TYR A 110 -12.23 -0.72 5.61
C TYR A 110 -11.21 -1.48 4.76
N GLU A 111 -11.41 -1.47 3.46
CA GLU A 111 -10.41 -1.94 2.52
C GLU A 111 -9.60 -0.77 1.99
N ILE A 112 -8.28 -0.81 2.25
CA ILE A 112 -7.33 0.04 1.55
C ILE A 112 -7.25 -0.49 0.12
N SER A 113 -7.77 0.29 -0.83
CA SER A 113 -7.93 -0.16 -2.23
C SER A 113 -6.58 -0.45 -2.89
N ASN A 114 -6.47 -1.48 -3.73
CA ASN A 114 -5.23 -1.74 -4.47
C ASN A 114 -5.31 -1.04 -5.83
N ARG A 115 -4.63 0.11 -5.98
CA ARG A 115 -4.75 0.97 -7.18
C ARG A 115 -6.23 1.20 -7.53
N GLY A 116 -7.01 1.63 -6.55
CA GLY A 116 -8.44 1.92 -6.67
C GLY A 116 -9.36 0.71 -6.88
N ARG A 117 -8.86 -0.53 -6.74
CA ARG A 117 -9.63 -1.78 -6.90
C ARG A 117 -9.98 -2.42 -5.56
N ASN A 118 -11.19 -2.98 -5.47
CA ASN A 118 -11.58 -3.92 -4.42
C ASN A 118 -10.99 -5.34 -4.71
N LEU A 119 -10.14 -5.82 -3.82
CA LEU A 119 -9.57 -7.16 -3.78
C LEU A 119 -10.13 -8.02 -2.64
N SER A 120 -10.74 -7.43 -1.60
CA SER A 120 -11.27 -8.23 -0.49
C SER A 120 -12.47 -9.09 -0.90
N PHE A 121 -13.28 -8.67 -1.88
CA PHE A 121 -14.42 -9.47 -2.34
C PHE A 121 -13.98 -10.76 -3.04
N PRO A 122 -13.07 -10.74 -4.04
CA PRO A 122 -12.58 -11.99 -4.63
C PRO A 122 -11.82 -12.88 -3.63
N LEU A 123 -11.17 -12.27 -2.62
CA LEU A 123 -10.42 -13.01 -1.60
C LEU A 123 -11.32 -13.66 -0.52
N LEU A 124 -12.27 -12.90 0.01
CA LEU A 124 -13.06 -13.28 1.18
C LEU A 124 -14.47 -13.76 0.80
N ASN A 125 -15.09 -13.12 -0.19
CA ASN A 125 -16.42 -13.48 -0.67
C ASN A 125 -16.38 -14.51 -1.81
N ASP A 126 -15.21 -14.98 -2.25
CA ASP A 126 -15.05 -15.87 -3.41
C ASP A 126 -15.73 -15.31 -4.68
N SER A 127 -15.79 -13.98 -4.82
CA SER A 127 -16.47 -13.34 -5.96
C SER A 127 -15.61 -13.39 -7.23
N PRO A 128 -16.22 -13.24 -8.43
CA PRO A 128 -15.45 -12.80 -9.58
C PRO A 128 -14.81 -11.43 -9.30
N PHE A 129 -13.71 -11.14 -9.99
CA PHE A 129 -13.05 -9.84 -9.87
C PHE A 129 -13.92 -8.73 -10.45
N ALA A 130 -14.16 -7.69 -9.66
CA ALA A 130 -14.75 -6.42 -10.07
C ALA A 130 -14.13 -5.31 -9.21
N ALA A 131 -13.59 -4.26 -9.84
CA ALA A 131 -12.97 -3.16 -9.10
C ALA A 131 -13.97 -2.46 -8.17
N ASN A 132 -15.20 -2.29 -8.65
CA ASN A 132 -16.33 -1.69 -7.95
C ASN A 132 -17.57 -2.60 -8.11
N PRO A 133 -17.81 -3.57 -7.20
CA PRO A 133 -18.89 -4.54 -7.33
C PRO A 133 -20.28 -3.89 -7.16
N THR A 134 -21.23 -4.28 -8.02
CA THR A 134 -22.61 -3.75 -8.08
C THR A 134 -23.70 -4.82 -8.20
N THR A 135 -23.40 -6.01 -8.70
CA THR A 135 -24.40 -7.08 -8.97
C THR A 135 -24.36 -8.22 -7.96
N ALA A 136 -25.46 -8.96 -7.81
CA ALA A 136 -25.56 -10.10 -6.89
C ALA A 136 -24.47 -11.17 -7.10
N GLU A 137 -24.03 -11.36 -8.35
CA GLU A 137 -22.92 -12.27 -8.70
C GLU A 137 -21.58 -11.74 -8.19
N GLN A 138 -21.33 -10.44 -8.34
CA GLN A 138 -20.11 -9.77 -7.88
C GLN A 138 -20.01 -9.70 -6.35
N ALA A 139 -21.10 -9.92 -5.61
CA ALA A 139 -21.06 -10.11 -4.16
C ALA A 139 -20.54 -11.50 -3.74
N GLY A 140 -20.41 -12.45 -4.67
CA GLY A 140 -19.91 -13.81 -4.40
C GLY A 140 -20.77 -14.60 -3.41
N ASN A 141 -20.13 -15.33 -2.50
CA ASN A 141 -20.79 -16.00 -1.38
C ASN A 141 -21.32 -15.01 -0.31
N GLY A 142 -20.91 -13.74 -0.38
CA GLY A 142 -21.34 -12.67 0.53
C GLY A 142 -20.80 -12.78 1.96
N PHE A 143 -19.66 -13.45 2.19
CA PHE A 143 -19.09 -13.67 3.52
C PHE A 143 -19.10 -12.42 4.42
N LEU A 144 -18.60 -11.28 3.92
CA LEU A 144 -18.62 -10.02 4.67
C LEU A 144 -20.04 -9.47 4.87
N LEU A 145 -20.89 -9.56 3.84
CA LEU A 145 -22.25 -9.01 3.88
C LEU A 145 -23.16 -9.82 4.82
N ASN A 146 -23.03 -11.15 4.82
CA ASN A 146 -23.77 -12.03 5.73
C ASN A 146 -23.41 -11.78 7.20
N ALA A 147 -22.20 -11.28 7.47
CA ALA A 147 -21.76 -10.94 8.82
C ALA A 147 -22.24 -9.55 9.28
N GLY A 148 -22.87 -8.75 8.41
CA GLY A 148 -23.44 -7.44 8.79
C GLY A 148 -22.43 -6.29 8.84
N TYR A 149 -21.22 -6.43 8.28
CA TYR A 149 -20.25 -5.34 8.24
C TYR A 149 -20.76 -4.14 7.44
N THR A 150 -20.42 -2.93 7.90
CA THR A 150 -20.32 -1.76 7.02
C THR A 150 -18.98 -1.82 6.31
N ILE A 151 -18.95 -1.89 4.99
CA ILE A 151 -17.73 -2.06 4.18
C ILE A 151 -17.44 -0.78 3.42
N VAL A 152 -16.19 -0.30 3.48
CA VAL A 152 -15.78 0.93 2.79
C VAL A 152 -14.44 0.73 2.10
N TRP A 153 -14.29 1.29 0.90
CA TRP A 153 -12.98 1.50 0.27
C TRP A 153 -12.96 2.88 -0.39
N SER A 154 -11.79 3.52 -0.40
CA SER A 154 -11.59 4.82 -1.02
C SER A 154 -10.29 4.89 -1.82
N GLY A 155 -10.16 5.94 -2.62
CA GLY A 155 -8.91 6.36 -3.21
C GLY A 155 -7.90 6.80 -2.14
N TRP A 156 -6.63 6.47 -2.37
CA TRP A 156 -5.49 7.01 -1.62
C TRP A 156 -4.27 7.25 -2.53
N GLN A 157 -4.35 6.81 -3.79
CA GLN A 157 -3.35 7.02 -4.82
C GLN A 157 -4.01 7.84 -5.95
N PRO A 158 -3.34 8.88 -6.49
CA PRO A 158 -3.87 9.65 -7.61
C PRO A 158 -3.53 9.04 -8.98
N GLY A 159 -4.19 9.57 -10.02
CA GLY A 159 -3.83 9.32 -11.42
C GLY A 159 -4.28 7.96 -11.93
N LEU A 160 -5.39 7.46 -11.38
CA LEU A 160 -6.03 6.23 -11.81
C LEU A 160 -7.05 6.49 -12.93
N SER A 161 -7.57 5.42 -13.54
CA SER A 161 -8.63 5.52 -14.55
C SER A 161 -10.00 5.72 -13.90
N ASP A 162 -10.92 6.36 -14.64
CA ASP A 162 -12.27 6.75 -14.18
C ASP A 162 -13.14 5.61 -13.61
N ASP A 163 -12.81 4.34 -13.87
CA ASP A 163 -13.52 3.17 -13.35
C ASP A 163 -13.04 2.70 -11.95
N LEU A 164 -12.01 3.35 -11.40
CA LEU A 164 -11.34 3.05 -10.14
C LEU A 164 -11.55 4.19 -9.15
N VAL A 165 -11.59 3.90 -7.84
CA VAL A 165 -11.65 5.00 -6.85
C VAL A 165 -10.31 5.73 -6.81
N ASP A 166 -10.31 7.01 -7.16
CA ASP A 166 -9.12 7.85 -7.26
C ASP A 166 -8.99 8.84 -6.09
N LEU A 167 -7.76 9.32 -5.86
CA LEU A 167 -7.48 10.43 -4.96
C LEU A 167 -7.08 11.66 -5.80
N THR A 168 -7.76 12.79 -5.62
CA THR A 168 -7.32 14.06 -6.18
C THR A 168 -6.53 14.83 -5.14
N VAL A 169 -5.25 15.10 -5.41
CA VAL A 169 -4.35 15.87 -4.53
C VAL A 169 -3.87 17.15 -5.21
N PRO A 170 -3.54 18.20 -4.44
CA PRO A 170 -2.94 19.40 -4.98
C PRO A 170 -1.55 19.14 -5.55
N ILE A 171 -1.21 19.98 -6.52
CA ILE A 171 0.13 20.12 -7.08
C ILE A 171 0.88 21.16 -6.26
N ALA A 172 2.08 20.84 -5.79
CA ALA A 172 3.02 21.80 -5.24
C ALA A 172 3.71 22.54 -6.41
N GLU A 173 3.05 23.58 -6.93
CA GLU A 173 3.47 24.31 -8.13
C GLU A 173 4.89 24.87 -8.00
N GLY A 174 5.70 24.71 -9.06
CA GLY A 174 7.06 25.24 -9.10
C GLY A 174 8.08 24.49 -8.24
N VAL A 175 7.67 23.47 -7.49
CA VAL A 175 8.59 22.52 -6.87
C VAL A 175 9.31 21.76 -7.97
N THR A 176 10.65 21.83 -7.97
CA THR A 176 11.52 21.13 -8.93
C THR A 176 12.48 20.19 -8.22
N GLY A 177 13.01 19.22 -8.97
CA GLY A 177 14.07 18.33 -8.50
C GLY A 177 14.24 17.12 -9.42
N PRO A 178 15.20 16.23 -9.13
CA PRO A 178 15.41 15.04 -9.93
C PRO A 178 14.24 14.06 -9.79
N SER A 179 13.75 13.56 -10.91
CA SER A 179 12.85 12.40 -10.98
C SER A 179 13.51 11.30 -11.80
N ARG A 180 13.08 10.07 -11.56
CA ARG A 180 13.63 8.86 -12.16
C ARG A 180 12.51 8.00 -12.71
N GLU A 181 12.72 7.49 -13.91
CA GLU A 181 11.90 6.47 -14.55
C GLU A 181 12.75 5.25 -14.89
N GLU A 182 12.20 4.07 -14.64
CA GLU A 182 12.65 2.84 -15.26
C GLU A 182 11.58 2.34 -16.24
N PHE A 183 12.02 1.94 -17.44
CA PHE A 183 11.18 1.35 -18.47
C PHE A 183 11.73 -0.01 -18.90
N ILE A 184 10.82 -0.97 -19.07
CA ILE A 184 11.07 -2.25 -19.72
C ILE A 184 10.02 -2.40 -20.81
N PHE A 185 10.45 -2.58 -22.05
CA PHE A 185 9.53 -2.55 -23.20
C PHE A 185 8.98 -3.92 -23.57
N ASP A 186 9.70 -5.00 -23.24
CA ASP A 186 9.38 -6.37 -23.64
C ASP A 186 9.04 -6.53 -25.14
N SER A 187 9.63 -5.66 -25.98
CA SER A 187 9.54 -5.72 -27.43
C SER A 187 10.90 -5.41 -28.08
N ASP A 188 11.00 -5.64 -29.39
CA ASP A 188 12.16 -5.33 -30.24
C ASP A 188 12.01 -3.99 -30.99
N ASP A 189 10.97 -3.21 -30.68
CA ASP A 189 10.76 -1.91 -31.33
C ASP A 189 11.95 -0.98 -31.06
N VAL A 190 12.53 -0.45 -32.14
CA VAL A 190 13.70 0.44 -32.06
C VAL A 190 13.35 1.78 -31.40
N VAL A 191 12.12 2.26 -31.59
CA VAL A 191 11.66 3.56 -31.10
C VAL A 191 10.41 3.37 -30.25
N LYS A 192 10.40 3.98 -29.06
CA LYS A 192 9.28 3.95 -28.12
C LYS A 192 9.01 5.33 -27.56
N THR A 193 7.76 5.78 -27.66
CA THR A 193 7.29 6.95 -26.89
C THR A 193 6.79 6.48 -25.53
N VAL A 194 7.22 7.15 -24.47
CA VAL A 194 6.80 6.87 -23.10
C VAL A 194 6.37 8.15 -22.40
N ALA A 195 5.38 8.01 -21.53
CA ALA A 195 4.98 9.05 -20.61
C ALA A 195 5.96 9.10 -19.42
N LEU A 196 6.29 10.31 -19.00
CA LEU A 196 6.93 10.60 -17.73
C LEU A 196 5.85 10.68 -16.65
N THR A 197 6.15 10.31 -15.41
CA THR A 197 5.19 10.43 -14.30
C THR A 197 4.97 11.89 -13.92
N TYR A 198 6.02 12.72 -14.01
CA TYR A 198 5.98 14.15 -13.74
C TYR A 198 6.46 14.95 -14.95
N PRO A 199 5.94 16.17 -15.16
CA PRO A 199 6.42 17.02 -16.23
C PRO A 199 7.90 17.36 -16.03
N ALA A 200 8.69 17.32 -17.11
CA ALA A 200 10.04 17.84 -17.13
C ALA A 200 10.04 19.37 -16.89
N ALA A 201 10.88 19.82 -15.96
CA ALA A 201 11.09 21.23 -15.67
C ALA A 201 11.90 21.93 -16.76
N ASP A 202 12.73 21.17 -17.48
CA ASP A 202 13.60 21.66 -18.55
C ASP A 202 13.71 20.59 -19.64
N LEU A 203 13.55 21.02 -20.90
CA LEU A 203 13.62 20.14 -22.07
C LEU A 203 15.02 20.11 -22.71
N ASP A 204 16.02 20.74 -22.10
CA ASP A 204 17.43 20.60 -22.49
C ASP A 204 17.91 19.15 -22.24
N PRO A 205 18.20 18.36 -23.30
CA PRO A 205 18.66 16.98 -23.14
C PRO A 205 19.97 16.87 -22.34
N ALA A 206 20.79 17.93 -22.27
CA ALA A 206 22.03 17.93 -21.48
C ALA A 206 21.79 17.88 -19.96
N LYS A 207 20.55 18.12 -19.50
CA LYS A 207 20.15 18.06 -18.09
C LYS A 207 19.49 16.74 -17.70
N ALA A 208 19.32 15.82 -18.64
CA ALA A 208 18.79 14.50 -18.38
C ALA A 208 19.78 13.42 -18.80
N THR A 209 19.67 12.26 -18.18
CA THR A 209 20.51 11.09 -18.49
C THR A 209 19.63 9.91 -18.83
N LEU A 210 19.98 9.24 -19.93
CA LEU A 210 19.42 7.94 -20.30
C LEU A 210 20.54 6.90 -20.23
N THR A 211 20.34 5.86 -19.43
CA THR A 211 21.24 4.71 -19.35
C THR A 211 20.46 3.41 -19.56
N VAL A 212 21.18 2.33 -19.84
CA VAL A 212 20.60 1.01 -19.99
C VAL A 212 21.43 -0.05 -19.25
N ARG A 213 20.75 -1.08 -18.76
CA ARG A 213 21.34 -2.28 -18.18
C ARG A 213 20.49 -3.50 -18.56
N VAL A 214 21.08 -4.70 -18.63
CA VAL A 214 20.34 -5.92 -18.98
C VAL A 214 19.67 -6.50 -17.76
N ASN A 215 20.43 -6.66 -16.68
CA ASN A 215 19.93 -7.09 -15.38
C ASN A 215 20.08 -5.96 -14.36
N GLU A 216 19.31 -6.01 -13.27
CA GLU A 216 19.30 -4.96 -12.25
C GLU A 216 20.67 -4.67 -11.65
N ARG A 217 21.47 -5.72 -11.42
CA ARG A 217 22.80 -5.63 -10.80
C ARG A 217 23.91 -5.22 -11.79
N ASP A 218 23.61 -5.13 -13.09
CA ASP A 218 24.60 -4.73 -14.08
C ASP A 218 24.91 -3.23 -13.98
N GLU A 219 26.09 -2.84 -14.44
CA GLU A 219 26.46 -1.43 -14.54
C GLU A 219 25.54 -0.69 -15.52
N ARG A 220 25.06 0.49 -15.09
CA ARG A 220 24.34 1.46 -15.93
C ARG A 220 25.28 1.99 -17.01
N ARG A 221 24.91 1.81 -18.28
CA ARG A 221 25.75 2.18 -19.41
C ARG A 221 25.03 3.14 -20.36
N SER A 222 25.75 4.13 -20.87
CA SER A 222 25.36 4.83 -22.09
C SER A 222 26.09 4.13 -23.24
N VAL A 223 25.33 3.63 -24.21
CA VAL A 223 25.86 2.81 -25.32
C VAL A 223 25.56 3.47 -26.66
N GLU A 224 26.34 3.15 -27.68
CA GLU A 224 26.10 3.66 -29.04
C GLU A 224 24.70 3.26 -29.53
N GLY A 225 23.99 4.19 -30.16
CA GLY A 225 22.61 3.97 -30.63
C GLY A 225 21.51 4.17 -29.58
N LEU A 226 21.86 4.39 -28.31
CA LEU A 226 20.91 4.78 -27.27
C LEU A 226 20.75 6.30 -27.24
N SER A 227 19.54 6.80 -27.46
CA SER A 227 19.23 8.23 -27.36
C SER A 227 17.80 8.47 -26.90
N PHE A 228 17.52 9.68 -26.42
CA PHE A 228 16.15 10.14 -26.23
C PHE A 228 15.96 11.52 -26.87
N LYS A 229 14.70 11.88 -27.09
CA LYS A 229 14.28 13.26 -27.33
C LYS A 229 13.03 13.56 -26.52
N TYR A 230 12.93 14.77 -25.98
CA TYR A 230 11.68 15.27 -25.45
C TYR A 230 10.69 15.51 -26.60
N ILE A 231 9.48 14.99 -26.48
CA ILE A 231 8.36 15.31 -27.36
C ILE A 231 7.62 16.53 -26.78
N ASN A 232 7.37 16.49 -25.49
CA ASN A 232 6.79 17.56 -24.68
C ASN A 232 7.23 17.33 -23.21
N PRO A 233 6.82 18.19 -22.24
CA PRO A 233 7.22 18.00 -20.85
C PRO A 233 6.82 16.66 -20.23
N GLN A 234 5.77 16.00 -20.70
CA GLN A 234 5.28 14.74 -20.13
C GLN A 234 5.66 13.51 -20.96
N GLU A 235 6.36 13.67 -22.08
CA GLU A 235 6.63 12.56 -23.00
C GLU A 235 8.02 12.65 -23.60
N ILE A 236 8.70 11.51 -23.64
CA ILE A 236 9.96 11.32 -24.36
C ILE A 236 9.82 10.21 -25.38
N GLU A 237 10.60 10.29 -26.43
CA GLU A 237 10.84 9.17 -27.34
C GLU A 237 12.25 8.63 -27.08
N ILE A 238 12.35 7.33 -26.82
CA ILE A 238 13.59 6.59 -26.63
C ILE A 238 13.89 5.81 -27.92
N THR A 239 15.10 5.99 -28.44
CA THR A 239 15.70 5.16 -29.49
C THR A 239 16.63 4.15 -28.84
N ARG A 240 16.43 2.88 -29.15
CA ARG A 240 17.13 1.75 -28.56
C ARG A 240 18.17 1.17 -29.53
N PRO A 241 19.32 0.71 -29.01
CA PRO A 241 20.22 -0.17 -29.75
C PRO A 241 19.54 -1.47 -30.16
N ALA A 242 19.80 -1.96 -31.38
CA ALA A 242 19.16 -3.15 -31.94
C ALA A 242 19.64 -4.48 -31.33
N ASP A 243 20.77 -4.47 -30.62
CA ASP A 243 21.41 -5.65 -30.02
C ASP A 243 21.05 -5.89 -28.55
N LEU A 244 20.27 -4.99 -27.93
CA LEU A 244 19.82 -5.15 -26.55
C LEU A 244 18.61 -6.08 -26.45
N PRO A 245 18.53 -6.91 -25.40
CA PRO A 245 17.38 -7.77 -25.18
C PRO A 245 16.11 -6.95 -24.91
N ALA A 246 14.95 -7.52 -25.25
CA ALA A 246 13.64 -6.89 -25.07
C ALA A 246 13.34 -6.50 -23.61
N GLY A 247 13.84 -7.30 -22.66
CA GLY A 247 13.72 -7.07 -21.22
C GLY A 247 14.78 -6.17 -20.60
N ALA A 248 15.61 -5.47 -21.40
CA ALA A 248 16.58 -4.51 -20.88
C ALA A 248 15.88 -3.34 -20.16
N ILE A 249 16.56 -2.81 -19.16
CA ILE A 249 16.04 -1.77 -18.26
C ILE A 249 16.63 -0.44 -18.67
N TYR A 250 15.76 0.47 -19.12
CA TYR A 250 16.11 1.82 -19.52
C TYR A 250 15.83 2.77 -18.35
N GLU A 251 16.87 3.42 -17.84
CA GLU A 251 16.76 4.38 -16.74
C GLU A 251 16.89 5.80 -17.27
N PHE A 252 15.84 6.59 -17.07
CA PHE A 252 15.80 8.01 -17.41
C PHE A 252 15.74 8.86 -16.15
N ILE A 253 16.70 9.77 -15.98
CA ILE A 253 16.74 10.72 -14.88
C ILE A 253 16.71 12.12 -15.45
N TYR A 254 15.81 12.96 -14.95
CA TYR A 254 15.55 14.29 -15.49
C TYR A 254 15.11 15.25 -14.38
N PRO A 255 15.26 16.58 -14.57
CA PRO A 255 14.65 17.55 -13.68
C PRO A 255 13.14 17.55 -13.92
N ALA A 256 12.36 17.12 -12.94
CA ALA A 256 10.91 17.21 -12.93
C ALA A 256 10.45 18.48 -12.22
N LYS A 257 9.19 18.85 -12.46
CA LYS A 257 8.47 19.90 -11.74
C LYS A 257 7.07 19.45 -11.32
N ASP A 258 6.42 20.28 -10.53
CA ASP A 258 4.99 20.19 -10.22
C ASP A 258 4.66 18.87 -9.49
N SER A 259 5.36 18.63 -8.37
CA SER A 259 5.19 17.43 -7.54
C SER A 259 3.77 17.35 -6.96
N LEU A 260 3.20 16.16 -6.93
CA LEU A 260 1.92 15.90 -6.28
C LEU A 260 2.16 15.66 -4.78
N VAL A 261 1.31 16.24 -3.92
CA VAL A 261 1.36 16.05 -2.46
C VAL A 261 0.69 14.73 -2.07
N THR A 262 1.27 13.64 -2.53
CA THR A 262 0.67 12.28 -2.46
C THR A 262 0.64 11.69 -1.05
N GLY A 263 1.43 12.20 -0.11
CA GLY A 263 1.33 11.85 1.31
C GLY A 263 -0.05 12.17 1.92
N LEU A 264 -0.85 13.05 1.29
CA LEU A 264 -2.25 13.26 1.63
C LEU A 264 -3.12 12.01 1.49
N GLY A 265 -2.66 10.97 0.77
CA GLY A 265 -3.33 9.67 0.77
C GLY A 265 -3.40 9.04 2.16
N PHE A 266 -2.40 9.27 3.03
CA PHE A 266 -2.46 8.83 4.42
C PHE A 266 -3.49 9.63 5.22
N ALA A 267 -3.52 10.97 5.06
CA ALA A 267 -4.51 11.83 5.69
C ALA A 267 -5.94 11.51 5.24
N ALA A 268 -6.15 11.25 3.93
CA ALA A 268 -7.44 10.85 3.37
C ALA A 268 -8.03 9.63 4.09
N VAL A 269 -7.22 8.57 4.25
CA VAL A 269 -7.65 7.35 4.94
C VAL A 269 -7.89 7.60 6.43
N ARG A 270 -6.96 8.31 7.10
CA ARG A 270 -7.07 8.68 8.53
C ARG A 270 -8.37 9.41 8.82
N ASP A 271 -8.63 10.47 8.06
CA ASP A 271 -9.72 11.41 8.32
C ASP A 271 -11.07 10.83 7.87
N LEU A 272 -11.10 10.08 6.76
CA LEU A 272 -12.30 9.39 6.32
C LEU A 272 -12.74 8.32 7.33
N VAL A 273 -11.79 7.52 7.83
CA VAL A 273 -12.12 6.49 8.82
C VAL A 273 -12.55 7.11 10.15
N SER A 274 -11.89 8.18 10.60
CA SER A 274 -12.32 8.90 11.81
C SER A 274 -13.74 9.49 11.65
N PHE A 275 -14.02 10.09 10.49
CA PHE A 275 -15.35 10.61 10.13
C PHE A 275 -16.43 9.53 10.15
N LEU A 276 -16.18 8.39 9.50
CA LEU A 276 -17.14 7.29 9.41
C LEU A 276 -17.32 6.54 10.73
N ARG A 277 -16.30 6.54 11.61
CA ARG A 277 -16.43 6.08 13.00
C ARG A 277 -17.39 6.97 13.79
N GLY A 278 -17.51 8.24 13.43
CA GLY A 278 -18.33 9.24 14.14
C GLY A 278 -17.54 10.08 15.13
N SER A 279 -16.22 10.19 14.95
CA SER A 279 -15.39 11.12 15.72
C SER A 279 -15.83 12.57 15.49
N PRO A 280 -15.65 13.47 16.47
CA PRO A 280 -15.85 14.90 16.26
C PRO A 280 -14.72 15.49 15.39
N GLY A 281 -14.93 16.69 14.84
CA GLY A 281 -13.94 17.37 13.98
C GLY A 281 -14.17 17.14 12.48
N HIS A 282 -15.41 16.93 12.07
CA HIS A 282 -15.79 16.88 10.67
C HIS A 282 -17.02 17.78 10.47
N ALA A 283 -17.06 18.51 9.35
CA ALA A 283 -18.20 19.39 9.03
C ALA A 283 -19.30 18.63 8.27
N ALA A 284 -18.92 17.60 7.52
CA ALA A 284 -19.88 16.71 6.86
C ALA A 284 -20.69 15.90 7.87
N GLU A 285 -21.90 15.48 7.47
CA GLU A 285 -22.69 14.48 8.19
C GLU A 285 -22.37 13.08 7.66
N SER A 286 -22.03 12.15 8.55
CA SER A 286 -21.72 10.77 8.14
C SER A 286 -22.98 10.01 7.75
N PRO A 287 -23.00 9.30 6.59
CA PRO A 287 -24.08 8.40 6.23
C PRO A 287 -24.01 7.08 7.01
N VAL A 288 -23.06 6.93 7.93
CA VAL A 288 -22.86 5.72 8.75
C VAL A 288 -22.99 6.13 10.22
N THR A 289 -23.67 5.30 11.01
CA THR A 289 -23.85 5.55 12.45
C THR A 289 -23.61 4.28 13.26
N GLY A 290 -23.24 4.45 14.52
CA GLY A 290 -23.11 3.35 15.47
C GLY A 290 -21.98 2.38 15.14
N ILE A 291 -20.81 2.88 14.72
CA ILE A 291 -19.61 2.06 14.58
C ILE A 291 -18.93 1.93 15.95
N GLU A 292 -18.73 0.71 16.41
CA GLU A 292 -18.06 0.39 17.68
C GLU A 292 -16.59 -0.01 17.47
N SER A 293 -16.25 -0.56 16.30
CA SER A 293 -14.88 -1.00 15.98
C SER A 293 -14.59 -0.85 14.49
N VAL A 294 -13.34 -0.53 14.17
CA VAL A 294 -12.85 -0.39 12.81
C VAL A 294 -11.73 -1.40 12.54
N LEU A 295 -11.96 -2.23 11.53
CA LEU A 295 -11.02 -3.21 11.00
C LEU A 295 -10.55 -2.72 9.62
N GLY A 296 -9.24 -2.69 9.39
CA GLY A 296 -8.65 -2.42 8.09
C GLY A 296 -8.07 -3.67 7.44
N ILE A 297 -8.10 -3.75 6.11
CA ILE A 297 -7.30 -4.70 5.33
C ILE A 297 -6.61 -4.00 4.16
N GLY A 298 -5.33 -4.28 3.98
CA GLY A 298 -4.58 -3.92 2.79
C GLY A 298 -3.99 -5.16 2.13
N ILE A 299 -4.16 -5.29 0.81
CA ILE A 299 -3.70 -6.44 0.03
C ILE A 299 -2.64 -5.97 -0.99
N SER A 300 -1.44 -6.54 -0.95
CA SER A 300 -0.31 -6.27 -1.86
C SER A 300 0.23 -4.84 -1.73
N GLN A 301 0.00 -3.96 -2.71
CA GLN A 301 0.36 -2.54 -2.60
C GLN A 301 -0.33 -1.88 -1.42
N ALA A 302 -1.62 -2.18 -1.21
CA ALA A 302 -2.37 -1.69 -0.07
C ALA A 302 -1.89 -2.29 1.27
N GLY A 303 -1.35 -3.53 1.26
CA GLY A 303 -0.75 -4.12 2.46
C GLY A 303 0.54 -3.40 2.88
N ARG A 304 1.31 -2.94 1.90
CA ARG A 304 2.46 -2.05 2.12
C ARG A 304 2.03 -0.68 2.62
N PHE A 305 0.96 -0.12 2.05
CA PHE A 305 0.38 1.13 2.54
C PHE A 305 -0.06 1.01 3.99
N ALA A 306 -0.73 -0.09 4.37
CA ALA A 306 -1.13 -0.35 5.75
C ALA A 306 0.07 -0.31 6.72
N ARG A 307 1.21 -0.90 6.32
CA ARG A 307 2.44 -0.86 7.12
C ARG A 307 3.05 0.55 7.19
N ASP A 308 3.10 1.25 6.07
CA ASP A 308 3.64 2.61 6.01
C ASP A 308 2.75 3.60 6.78
N PHE A 309 1.43 3.46 6.70
CA PHE A 309 0.45 4.25 7.44
C PHE A 309 0.70 4.19 8.96
N ILE A 310 0.97 2.99 9.50
CA ILE A 310 1.33 2.85 10.92
C ILE A 310 2.71 3.45 11.22
N TYR A 311 3.70 3.16 10.37
CA TYR A 311 5.07 3.66 10.55
C TYR A 311 5.15 5.19 10.54
N GLN A 312 4.37 5.84 9.66
CA GLN A 312 4.29 7.29 9.53
C GLN A 312 3.39 7.93 10.62
N GLY A 313 2.77 7.14 11.50
CA GLY A 313 1.99 7.63 12.64
C GLY A 313 0.52 7.98 12.35
N PHE A 314 -0.01 7.64 11.17
CA PHE A 314 -1.36 8.06 10.76
C PHE A 314 -2.49 7.27 11.44
N ASN A 315 -2.20 6.31 12.32
CA ASN A 315 -3.25 5.67 13.13
C ASN A 315 -3.73 6.54 14.31
N ALA A 316 -3.14 7.71 14.51
CA ALA A 316 -3.72 8.78 15.31
C ALA A 316 -4.39 9.81 14.39
N ASP A 317 -5.67 10.11 14.63
CA ASP A 317 -6.30 11.28 14.02
C ASP A 317 -5.81 12.58 14.67
N GLU A 318 -6.21 13.73 14.15
CA GLU A 318 -5.71 15.02 14.67
C GLU A 318 -6.22 15.39 16.07
N GLY A 319 -7.11 14.57 16.64
CA GLY A 319 -7.50 14.64 18.04
C GLY A 319 -6.90 13.51 18.88
N ASP A 320 -5.79 12.92 18.43
CA ASP A 320 -5.06 11.81 19.06
C ASP A 320 -5.89 10.52 19.26
N ARG A 321 -6.98 10.33 18.52
CA ARG A 321 -7.81 9.13 18.62
C ARG A 321 -7.29 8.05 17.67
N MET A 322 -7.44 6.80 18.11
CA MET A 322 -7.11 5.64 17.30
C MET A 322 -8.05 5.51 16.09
N VAL A 323 -7.47 5.39 14.89
CA VAL A 323 -8.20 5.31 13.62
C VAL A 323 -8.65 3.87 13.34
N PHE A 324 -7.71 2.93 13.27
CA PHE A 324 -7.99 1.49 13.16
C PHE A 324 -7.78 0.82 14.51
N ASP A 325 -8.74 -0.01 14.95
CA ASP A 325 -8.57 -0.87 16.13
C ASP A 325 -7.84 -2.17 15.75
N GLY A 326 -8.08 -2.65 14.53
CA GLY A 326 -7.41 -3.80 13.93
C GLY A 326 -6.99 -3.53 12.50
N LEU A 327 -5.81 -3.99 12.08
CA LEU A 327 -5.29 -3.80 10.74
C LEU A 327 -4.62 -5.05 10.20
N MET A 328 -5.02 -5.49 9.02
CA MET A 328 -4.44 -6.64 8.33
C MET A 328 -3.57 -6.20 7.16
N ALA A 329 -2.28 -6.51 7.20
CA ALA A 329 -1.36 -6.36 6.09
C ALA A 329 -1.19 -7.73 5.41
N HIS A 330 -1.76 -7.89 4.21
CA HIS A 330 -1.64 -9.12 3.44
C HIS A 330 -0.71 -8.92 2.25
N ILE A 331 0.21 -9.88 2.05
CA ILE A 331 1.17 -10.00 0.94
C ILE A 331 1.96 -8.71 0.70
N ALA A 332 2.40 -8.11 1.81
CA ALA A 332 3.18 -6.88 1.80
C ALA A 332 4.68 -7.16 1.75
N GLY A 333 5.11 -8.33 2.26
CA GLY A 333 6.51 -8.55 2.60
C GLY A 333 6.99 -7.58 3.68
N SER A 334 8.30 -7.37 3.72
CA SER A 334 8.95 -6.42 4.63
C SER A 334 8.70 -4.94 4.30
N ARG A 335 8.03 -4.66 3.19
CA ARG A 335 8.03 -3.37 2.51
C ARG A 335 7.07 -2.34 3.10
N LYS A 336 7.32 -1.08 2.77
CA LYS A 336 6.44 0.09 2.89
C LYS A 336 6.13 0.60 1.46
N THR A 337 5.65 1.84 1.29
CA THR A 337 5.30 2.39 -0.03
C THR A 337 6.16 3.60 -0.41
N PHE A 338 6.12 3.95 -1.69
CA PHE A 338 6.71 5.18 -2.24
C PHE A 338 5.62 6.26 -2.37
N VAL A 339 4.93 6.55 -1.26
CA VAL A 339 3.79 7.48 -1.21
C VAL A 339 4.15 8.85 -0.67
N ASN A 340 4.94 8.94 0.40
CA ASN A 340 5.20 10.23 1.04
C ASN A 340 6.60 10.75 0.71
N TYR A 341 6.81 11.10 -0.56
CA TYR A 341 8.09 11.58 -1.10
C TYR A 341 7.84 12.63 -2.17
N ARG A 342 8.81 13.52 -2.39
CA ARG A 342 8.79 14.40 -3.56
C ARG A 342 8.91 13.56 -4.82
N PHE A 343 8.06 13.85 -5.82
CA PHE A 343 7.92 13.03 -7.03
C PHE A 343 7.63 11.56 -6.74
N ALA A 344 6.83 11.29 -5.71
CA ALA A 344 6.40 9.94 -5.34
C ALA A 344 5.69 9.23 -6.50
N GLN A 345 5.90 7.92 -6.58
CA GLN A 345 5.28 7.05 -7.58
C GLN A 345 4.74 5.81 -6.87
N PRO A 346 3.56 5.91 -6.23
CA PRO A 346 3.03 4.85 -5.34
C PRO A 346 2.90 3.47 -6.01
N GLY A 347 2.75 3.45 -7.33
CA GLY A 347 2.67 2.25 -8.17
C GLY A 347 3.96 1.42 -8.23
N ARG A 348 5.12 2.06 -8.03
CA ARG A 348 6.44 1.42 -8.17
C ARG A 348 6.85 0.67 -6.92
N TYR A 349 7.59 -0.43 -7.13
CA TYR A 349 8.15 -1.25 -6.06
C TYR A 349 9.22 -2.17 -6.59
N SER A 350 10.22 -2.43 -5.76
CA SER A 350 11.30 -3.35 -6.08
C SER A 350 10.75 -4.73 -6.44
N ARG A 351 11.22 -5.27 -7.56
CA ARG A 351 11.05 -6.65 -8.01
C ARG A 351 12.43 -7.16 -8.35
N GLN A 352 12.67 -8.46 -8.34
CA GLN A 352 14.02 -9.01 -8.54
C GLN A 352 14.77 -8.46 -9.77
N HIS A 353 14.04 -8.15 -10.85
CA HIS A 353 14.61 -7.63 -12.09
C HIS A 353 14.66 -6.10 -12.19
N GLU A 354 13.92 -5.32 -11.39
CA GLU A 354 13.74 -3.87 -11.63
C GLU A 354 13.32 -3.08 -10.39
N ASP A 355 13.42 -1.75 -10.46
CA ASP A 355 12.93 -0.82 -9.43
C ASP A 355 13.62 -0.92 -8.05
N HIS A 356 14.81 -1.54 -7.93
CA HIS A 356 15.48 -1.73 -6.63
C HIS A 356 15.87 -0.43 -5.92
N ALA A 357 16.04 0.65 -6.68
CA ALA A 357 16.48 1.94 -6.17
C ALA A 357 15.35 2.92 -5.85
N TYR A 358 14.08 2.53 -6.00
CA TYR A 358 12.97 3.38 -5.55
C TYR A 358 12.78 3.26 -4.02
N PRO A 359 12.30 4.33 -3.36
CA PRO A 359 12.00 4.28 -1.93
C PRO A 359 10.86 3.31 -1.57
N GLY A 360 10.62 3.14 -0.27
CA GLY A 360 9.57 2.26 0.27
C GLY A 360 10.09 0.91 0.77
N ASP A 361 11.30 0.52 0.37
CA ASP A 361 11.84 -0.81 0.64
C ASP A 361 13.08 -0.76 1.55
N GLN A 362 13.13 0.13 2.54
CA GLN A 362 14.25 0.32 3.47
C GLN A 362 13.85 0.10 4.94
N PHE A 363 14.84 -0.12 5.82
CA PHE A 363 14.66 -0.27 7.28
C PHE A 363 13.80 0.88 7.87
N PRO A 364 12.89 0.62 8.83
CA PRO A 364 12.64 -0.66 9.53
C PRO A 364 11.79 -1.66 8.75
N PHE A 365 12.01 -2.94 9.03
CA PHE A 365 11.29 -4.08 8.42
C PHE A 365 10.36 -4.79 9.42
N THR A 366 10.72 -4.82 10.70
CA THR A 366 9.99 -5.50 11.77
C THR A 366 8.96 -4.59 12.41
N TYR A 367 7.94 -5.17 13.03
CA TYR A 367 6.97 -4.39 13.81
C TYR A 367 7.57 -3.82 15.10
N ALA A 368 8.33 -4.65 15.83
CA ALA A 368 9.10 -4.21 16.98
C ALA A 368 10.31 -3.36 16.55
N GLU A 369 10.78 -2.53 17.46
CA GLU A 369 12.07 -1.85 17.34
C GLU A 369 13.21 -2.88 17.29
N THR A 370 14.07 -2.75 16.29
CA THR A 370 15.33 -3.50 16.18
C THR A 370 16.48 -2.54 15.88
N PHE A 371 17.72 -3.00 16.06
CA PHE A 371 18.91 -2.24 15.68
C PHE A 371 19.40 -2.71 14.30
N ASP A 372 19.63 -1.76 13.40
CA ASP A 372 20.25 -2.00 12.11
C ASP A 372 21.77 -1.72 12.17
N PRO A 373 22.63 -2.76 12.10
CA PRO A 373 24.07 -2.57 12.10
C PRO A 373 24.61 -1.95 10.81
N LEU A 374 23.85 -1.94 9.71
CA LEU A 374 24.30 -1.35 8.44
C LEU A 374 24.12 0.16 8.42
N THR A 375 23.02 0.69 8.96
CA THR A 375 22.77 2.14 9.05
C THR A 375 23.04 2.76 10.43
N GLN A 376 23.31 1.93 11.46
CA GLN A 376 23.51 2.35 12.85
C GLN A 376 22.27 3.05 13.45
N ARG A 377 21.06 2.63 13.05
CA ARG A 377 19.78 3.17 13.51
C ARG A 377 19.00 2.13 14.30
N SER A 378 18.21 2.58 15.28
CA SER A 378 17.15 1.78 15.90
C SER A 378 15.80 2.32 15.46
N ASP A 379 14.92 1.45 14.99
CA ASP A 379 13.59 1.82 14.52
C ASP A 379 12.66 0.60 14.43
N GLY A 380 11.35 0.84 14.33
CA GLY A 380 10.31 -0.19 14.24
C GLY A 380 9.01 0.37 13.66
N ILE A 381 8.23 -0.45 12.95
CA ILE A 381 6.97 0.00 12.35
C ILE A 381 5.99 0.54 13.41
N LEU A 382 6.02 0.04 14.65
CA LEU A 382 5.11 0.47 15.71
C LEU A 382 5.59 1.68 16.53
N ASN A 383 6.77 2.25 16.25
CA ASN A 383 7.34 3.29 17.09
C ASN A 383 6.44 4.52 17.20
N ALA A 384 5.92 5.02 16.08
CA ALA A 384 5.03 6.18 16.06
C ALA A 384 3.72 5.92 16.81
N CYS A 385 3.03 4.80 16.52
CA CYS A 385 1.77 4.48 17.18
C CYS A 385 1.94 4.16 18.68
N THR A 386 3.12 3.71 19.10
CA THR A 386 3.41 3.45 20.52
C THR A 386 3.49 4.77 21.28
N ALA A 387 4.15 5.77 20.68
CA ALA A 387 4.27 7.11 21.27
C ALA A 387 2.91 7.82 21.40
N SER A 388 2.03 7.66 20.41
CA SER A 388 0.67 8.24 20.43
C SER A 388 -0.36 7.39 21.20
N GLY A 389 -0.01 6.16 21.62
CA GLY A 389 -0.97 5.25 22.24
C GLY A 389 -2.06 4.74 21.28
N THR A 390 -1.79 4.75 19.97
CA THR A 390 -2.74 4.38 18.92
C THR A 390 -2.33 3.15 18.13
N CYS A 391 -1.53 2.22 18.69
CA CYS A 391 -1.21 0.99 17.96
C CYS A 391 -2.43 0.05 17.79
N PRO A 392 -2.75 -0.39 16.56
CA PRO A 392 -3.82 -1.35 16.34
C PRO A 392 -3.38 -2.77 16.71
N LYS A 393 -4.35 -3.69 16.80
CA LYS A 393 -4.09 -5.14 16.71
C LYS A 393 -3.79 -5.49 15.26
N ILE A 394 -2.69 -6.21 15.00
CA ILE A 394 -2.20 -6.45 13.64
C ILE A 394 -2.16 -7.94 13.34
N ILE A 395 -2.71 -8.31 12.18
CA ILE A 395 -2.43 -9.57 11.53
C ILE A 395 -1.64 -9.27 10.25
N HIS A 396 -0.40 -9.75 10.19
CA HIS A 396 0.38 -9.76 8.97
C HIS A 396 0.31 -11.16 8.37
N SER A 397 0.06 -11.25 7.06
CA SER A 397 0.17 -12.53 6.37
C SER A 397 0.84 -12.40 5.01
N ASP A 398 1.76 -13.30 4.72
CA ASP A 398 2.52 -13.33 3.47
C ASP A 398 2.45 -14.72 2.85
N THR A 399 2.65 -14.81 1.53
CA THR A 399 2.76 -16.08 0.81
C THR A 399 4.22 -16.38 0.48
N ASP A 400 4.49 -17.47 -0.25
CA ASP A 400 5.85 -17.77 -0.69
C ASP A 400 6.41 -16.63 -1.52
N THR A 401 5.62 -16.03 -2.43
CA THR A 401 6.12 -14.97 -3.34
C THR A 401 6.78 -13.84 -2.56
N GLU A 402 6.26 -13.49 -1.37
CA GLU A 402 6.82 -12.39 -0.57
C GLU A 402 8.17 -12.72 0.04
N PHE A 403 8.53 -13.99 0.26
CA PHE A 403 9.90 -14.33 0.65
C PHE A 403 10.89 -14.10 -0.50
N TRP A 404 10.47 -14.33 -1.74
CA TRP A 404 11.31 -14.24 -2.94
C TRP A 404 11.41 -12.82 -3.51
N GLN A 405 10.29 -12.10 -3.50
CA GLN A 405 10.20 -10.71 -3.97
C GLN A 405 10.26 -9.75 -2.78
N GLY A 406 9.38 -9.91 -1.81
CA GLY A 406 9.12 -8.98 -0.70
C GLY A 406 10.11 -9.02 0.46
N ARG A 407 11.11 -9.90 0.41
CA ARG A 407 12.03 -10.23 1.53
C ARG A 407 11.28 -10.43 2.86
N ALA A 408 10.17 -11.16 2.84
CA ALA A 408 9.28 -11.38 3.99
C ALA A 408 9.98 -11.90 5.24
N ALA A 409 11.11 -12.61 5.11
CA ALA A 409 11.93 -13.03 6.25
C ALA A 409 12.30 -11.86 7.19
N LEU A 410 12.53 -10.65 6.65
CA LEU A 410 12.85 -9.46 7.44
C LEU A 410 11.66 -8.93 8.27
N VAL A 411 10.45 -9.47 8.12
CA VAL A 411 9.33 -9.18 9.03
C VAL A 411 9.53 -9.87 10.38
N ALA A 412 10.22 -11.02 10.40
CA ALA A 412 10.45 -11.85 11.59
C ALA A 412 11.94 -11.99 11.98
N LEU A 413 12.85 -11.40 11.20
CA LEU A 413 14.28 -11.33 11.48
C LEU A 413 14.74 -9.87 11.63
N ASP A 414 15.68 -9.64 12.53
CA ASP A 414 16.40 -8.38 12.61
C ASP A 414 17.34 -8.22 11.38
N PRO A 415 17.86 -7.02 11.13
CA PRO A 415 18.80 -6.78 10.02
C PRO A 415 20.10 -7.60 10.05
N ALA A 416 20.43 -8.24 11.17
CA ALA A 416 21.58 -9.13 11.32
C ALA A 416 21.22 -10.62 11.04
N GLY A 417 19.94 -10.93 10.80
CA GLY A 417 19.43 -12.27 10.52
C GLY A 417 19.04 -13.08 11.77
N ASN A 418 18.95 -12.45 12.94
CA ASN A 418 18.47 -13.12 14.15
C ASN A 418 16.95 -13.00 14.28
N PRO A 419 16.26 -13.91 14.99
CA PRO A 419 14.83 -13.77 15.26
C PRO A 419 14.50 -12.42 15.91
N ALA A 420 13.60 -11.66 15.31
CA ALA A 420 13.11 -10.40 15.87
C ALA A 420 11.97 -10.65 16.87
N PRO A 421 11.82 -9.80 17.91
CA PRO A 421 10.67 -9.86 18.78
C PRO A 421 9.38 -9.55 18.02
N ILE A 422 8.33 -10.33 18.29
CA ILE A 422 6.98 -10.08 17.77
C ILE A 422 6.17 -9.40 18.89
N PRO A 423 5.71 -8.15 18.72
CA PRO A 423 4.90 -7.46 19.72
C PRO A 423 3.62 -8.20 20.06
N GLU A 424 3.11 -8.04 21.28
CA GLU A 424 1.91 -8.75 21.78
C GLU A 424 0.66 -8.45 20.93
N ASN A 425 0.55 -7.23 20.38
CA ASN A 425 -0.51 -6.79 19.50
C ASN A 425 -0.30 -7.20 18.02
N VAL A 426 0.67 -8.08 17.72
CA VAL A 426 0.97 -8.55 16.36
C VAL A 426 0.86 -10.07 16.28
N ARG A 427 0.30 -10.58 15.18
CA ARG A 427 0.44 -11.97 14.75
C ARG A 427 0.92 -12.05 13.31
N LEU A 428 1.80 -13.00 13.04
CA LEU A 428 2.38 -13.25 11.73
C LEU A 428 1.95 -14.63 11.21
N PHE A 429 1.42 -14.70 9.99
CA PHE A 429 1.02 -15.96 9.36
C PHE A 429 1.60 -16.09 7.96
N TYR A 430 2.40 -17.10 7.76
CA TYR A 430 2.92 -17.46 6.46
C TYR A 430 2.01 -18.49 5.79
N LEU A 431 1.49 -18.18 4.60
CA LEU A 431 0.61 -19.04 3.82
C LEU A 431 1.46 -19.86 2.86
N ALA A 432 1.79 -21.07 3.29
CA ALA A 432 2.80 -21.90 2.64
C ALA A 432 2.35 -22.41 1.27
N GLY A 433 3.28 -22.43 0.32
CA GLY A 433 3.12 -23.04 -0.99
C GLY A 433 2.09 -22.34 -1.87
N THR A 434 1.87 -21.04 -1.69
CA THR A 434 0.92 -20.24 -2.50
C THR A 434 1.62 -19.07 -3.18
N GLN A 435 1.14 -18.72 -4.38
CA GLN A 435 1.60 -17.52 -5.09
C GLN A 435 0.95 -16.23 -4.53
N HIS A 436 1.46 -15.08 -4.95
CA HIS A 436 1.09 -13.74 -4.50
C HIS A 436 -0.41 -13.55 -4.32
N TYR A 437 -1.20 -13.90 -5.34
CA TYR A 437 -2.65 -13.77 -5.26
C TYR A 437 -3.35 -14.75 -6.19
N THR A 438 -4.43 -15.35 -5.70
CA THR A 438 -5.25 -16.29 -6.47
C THR A 438 -6.72 -16.11 -6.11
N VAL A 439 -7.57 -15.96 -7.13
CA VAL A 439 -9.03 -15.92 -6.96
C VAL A 439 -9.62 -17.31 -6.72
N ALA A 440 -10.77 -17.37 -6.07
CA ALA A 440 -11.50 -18.63 -5.89
C ALA A 440 -11.82 -19.28 -7.25
N GLY A 441 -11.65 -20.61 -7.33
CA GLY A 441 -11.90 -21.36 -8.57
C GLY A 441 -10.86 -21.17 -9.67
N ALA A 442 -9.71 -20.54 -9.39
CA ALA A 442 -8.62 -20.45 -10.35
C ALA A 442 -8.23 -21.84 -10.89
N ALA A 443 -7.97 -21.89 -12.19
CA ALA A 443 -7.48 -23.07 -12.89
C ALA A 443 -5.97 -22.96 -13.16
N ILE A 444 -5.36 -24.10 -13.44
CA ILE A 444 -4.00 -24.19 -13.98
C ILE A 444 -3.98 -23.53 -15.36
N LYS A 445 -3.05 -22.60 -15.55
CA LYS A 445 -2.85 -21.80 -16.75
C LYS A 445 -1.36 -21.63 -16.99
N ALA A 446 -0.95 -21.88 -18.23
CA ALA A 446 0.38 -21.55 -18.70
C ALA A 446 0.53 -20.04 -18.87
N ASP A 447 1.66 -19.51 -18.43
CA ASP A 447 2.09 -18.15 -18.76
C ASP A 447 3.11 -18.18 -19.91
N LYS A 448 3.05 -17.19 -20.79
CA LYS A 448 3.97 -17.09 -21.95
C LYS A 448 5.41 -16.82 -21.51
N ALA A 449 5.58 -16.00 -20.48
CA ALA A 449 6.87 -15.62 -19.93
C ALA A 449 7.36 -16.58 -18.84
N CYS A 450 6.50 -17.28 -18.10
CA CYS A 450 6.93 -18.15 -17.00
C CYS A 450 7.15 -19.61 -17.40
N THR A 451 8.11 -20.30 -16.77
CA THR A 451 8.57 -21.68 -17.08
C THR A 451 7.50 -22.71 -16.76
N PHE A 452 6.89 -22.59 -15.58
CA PHE A 452 5.84 -23.49 -15.11
C PHE A 452 4.45 -22.84 -15.23
N ASP A 453 3.41 -23.66 -15.13
CA ASP A 453 2.05 -23.17 -14.98
C ASP A 453 1.86 -22.46 -13.63
N ASN A 454 0.84 -21.61 -13.53
CA ASN A 454 0.56 -20.87 -12.29
C ASN A 454 0.14 -21.78 -11.11
N ASN A 455 0.35 -21.27 -9.89
CA ASN A 455 -0.11 -21.94 -8.69
C ASN A 455 -1.54 -21.51 -8.35
N TYR A 456 -2.51 -22.38 -8.56
CA TYR A 456 -3.94 -22.06 -8.41
C TYR A 456 -4.48 -22.17 -6.96
N PHE A 457 -3.61 -22.28 -5.95
CA PHE A 457 -4.05 -22.34 -4.56
C PHE A 457 -4.66 -21.02 -4.10
N HIS A 458 -5.91 -21.10 -3.66
CA HIS A 458 -6.66 -19.96 -3.13
C HIS A 458 -6.72 -20.04 -1.60
N VAL A 459 -6.34 -18.94 -0.94
CA VAL A 459 -6.19 -18.85 0.52
C VAL A 459 -7.43 -18.32 1.25
N GLY A 460 -8.56 -18.11 0.56
CA GLY A 460 -9.74 -17.44 1.13
C GLY A 460 -10.29 -18.09 2.40
N ALA A 461 -10.21 -19.41 2.54
CA ALA A 461 -10.62 -20.07 3.79
C ALA A 461 -9.77 -19.64 5.00
N VAL A 462 -8.45 -19.52 4.83
CA VAL A 462 -7.54 -19.05 5.89
C VAL A 462 -7.78 -17.56 6.13
N MET A 463 -7.88 -16.76 5.08
CA MET A 463 -8.10 -15.32 5.21
C MET A 463 -9.44 -14.99 5.88
N ARG A 464 -10.52 -15.71 5.57
CA ARG A 464 -11.80 -15.59 6.29
C ARG A 464 -11.69 -15.93 7.78
N ALA A 465 -10.87 -16.92 8.14
CA ALA A 465 -10.62 -17.28 9.53
C ALA A 465 -9.80 -16.19 10.25
N LEU A 466 -8.77 -15.65 9.59
CA LEU A 466 -7.96 -14.55 10.13
C LEU A 466 -8.75 -13.25 10.25
N THR A 467 -9.65 -12.93 9.32
CA THR A 467 -10.54 -11.76 9.43
C THR A 467 -11.44 -11.86 10.65
N GLN A 468 -12.07 -13.02 10.87
CA GLN A 468 -12.88 -13.24 12.07
C GLN A 468 -12.05 -13.26 13.36
N ALA A 469 -10.82 -13.77 13.32
CA ALA A 469 -9.93 -13.75 14.46
C ALA A 469 -9.51 -12.32 14.82
N LEU A 470 -9.21 -11.48 13.83
CA LEU A 470 -8.93 -10.06 14.04
C LEU A 470 -10.14 -9.33 14.63
N ASP A 471 -11.34 -9.58 14.09
CA ASP A 471 -12.58 -9.00 14.61
C ASP A 471 -12.81 -9.38 16.09
N ARG A 472 -12.76 -10.67 16.44
CA ARG A 472 -12.91 -11.09 17.84
C ARG A 472 -11.79 -10.55 18.72
N TRP A 473 -10.56 -10.49 18.22
CA TRP A 473 -9.47 -9.89 18.98
C TRP A 473 -9.78 -8.45 19.31
N VAL A 474 -10.22 -7.66 18.34
CA VAL A 474 -10.59 -6.25 18.53
C VAL A 474 -11.82 -6.10 19.43
N SER A 475 -12.91 -6.77 19.11
CA SER A 475 -14.24 -6.50 19.69
C SER A 475 -14.51 -7.21 21.02
N THR A 476 -13.90 -8.36 21.27
CA THR A 476 -14.12 -9.15 22.51
C THR A 476 -12.84 -9.41 23.29
N GLY A 477 -11.67 -9.12 22.72
CA GLY A 477 -10.38 -9.41 23.34
C GLY A 477 -9.92 -10.86 23.19
N GLU A 478 -10.64 -11.69 22.43
CA GLU A 478 -10.24 -13.08 22.17
C GLU A 478 -9.01 -13.12 21.25
N GLU A 479 -7.87 -13.58 21.77
CA GLU A 479 -6.64 -13.61 20.98
C GLU A 479 -6.73 -14.58 19.78
N PRO A 480 -6.18 -14.19 18.61
CA PRO A 480 -5.99 -15.09 17.49
C PRO A 480 -5.01 -16.22 17.83
N PRO A 481 -4.94 -17.28 17.01
CA PRO A 481 -3.90 -18.29 17.14
C PRO A 481 -2.48 -17.69 17.17
N GLU A 482 -1.57 -18.38 17.84
CA GLU A 482 -0.16 -18.03 17.83
C GLU A 482 0.41 -17.91 16.41
N SER A 483 1.40 -17.03 16.26
CA SER A 483 2.07 -16.80 14.98
C SER A 483 2.62 -18.11 14.39
N ARG A 484 2.52 -18.23 13.07
CA ARG A 484 3.05 -19.33 12.27
C ARG A 484 3.81 -18.74 11.09
N PHE A 485 5.03 -18.29 11.34
CA PHE A 485 5.85 -17.57 10.38
C PHE A 485 7.33 -17.98 10.51
N PRO A 486 8.04 -18.31 9.42
CA PRO A 486 9.44 -18.69 9.47
C PRO A 486 10.33 -17.60 10.09
N ASN A 487 11.13 -17.96 11.10
CA ASN A 487 11.95 -17.02 11.85
C ASN A 487 13.33 -17.56 12.28
N SER A 488 13.74 -18.74 11.80
CA SER A 488 14.99 -19.37 12.25
C SER A 488 15.82 -19.83 11.05
N VAL A 489 16.97 -19.18 10.86
CA VAL A 489 17.95 -19.50 9.81
C VAL A 489 18.59 -20.87 10.08
N GLY A 490 18.68 -21.70 9.05
CA GLY A 490 19.18 -23.08 9.10
C GLY A 490 18.12 -24.11 9.49
N THR A 491 16.91 -23.70 9.87
CA THR A 491 15.79 -24.62 10.13
C THR A 491 14.59 -24.28 9.26
N THR A 492 13.85 -23.20 9.55
CA THR A 492 12.65 -22.79 8.81
C THR A 492 12.96 -21.81 7.68
N LEU A 493 14.12 -21.16 7.74
CA LEU A 493 14.66 -20.26 6.72
C LEU A 493 16.04 -20.73 6.26
N VAL A 494 16.38 -20.50 5.00
CA VAL A 494 17.73 -20.75 4.45
C VAL A 494 18.17 -19.61 3.54
N PRO A 495 19.48 -19.34 3.45
CA PRO A 495 20.03 -18.54 2.36
C PRO A 495 19.62 -19.14 1.00
N PRO A 496 19.30 -18.33 -0.03
CA PRO A 496 18.86 -18.85 -1.33
C PRO A 496 19.86 -19.84 -1.96
N ASN A 497 21.16 -19.62 -1.81
CA ASN A 497 22.21 -20.51 -2.30
C ASN A 497 22.31 -21.85 -1.55
N GLU A 498 21.64 -21.99 -0.41
CA GLU A 498 21.58 -23.21 0.40
C GLU A 498 20.23 -23.92 0.28
N LEU A 499 19.27 -23.36 -0.47
CA LEU A 499 17.96 -23.99 -0.68
C LEU A 499 18.11 -25.29 -1.47
N ALA A 500 17.70 -26.40 -0.85
CA ALA A 500 17.69 -27.71 -1.46
C ALA A 500 16.33 -27.98 -2.12
N LEU A 501 16.29 -28.04 -3.45
CA LEU A 501 15.12 -28.41 -4.23
C LEU A 501 15.30 -29.81 -4.85
N PRO A 502 14.22 -30.60 -5.00
CA PRO A 502 14.28 -31.83 -5.76
C PRO A 502 14.58 -31.55 -7.24
N SER A 503 15.02 -32.60 -7.96
CA SER A 503 15.17 -32.53 -9.41
C SER A 503 13.81 -32.41 -10.09
N ILE A 504 13.38 -31.18 -10.38
CA ILE A 504 12.12 -30.89 -11.10
C ILE A 504 12.44 -30.70 -12.58
N PRO A 505 11.83 -31.46 -13.50
CA PRO A 505 12.04 -31.29 -14.94
C PRO A 505 11.77 -29.85 -15.39
N GLY A 506 12.74 -29.25 -16.08
CA GLY A 506 12.66 -27.87 -16.57
C GLY A 506 13.03 -26.80 -15.52
N LEU A 507 13.27 -27.17 -14.27
CA LEU A 507 13.73 -26.22 -13.25
C LEU A 507 15.24 -26.06 -13.36
N SER A 508 15.68 -24.85 -13.69
CA SER A 508 17.08 -24.43 -13.60
C SER A 508 17.21 -23.36 -12.53
N TYR A 509 17.25 -23.80 -11.27
CA TYR A 509 17.33 -22.90 -10.13
C TYR A 509 18.65 -22.12 -10.15
N SER A 510 18.55 -20.80 -10.02
CA SER A 510 19.67 -19.94 -9.65
C SER A 510 19.26 -19.24 -8.37
N ALA A 511 20.18 -19.09 -7.42
CA ALA A 511 19.94 -18.42 -6.13
C ALA A 511 19.66 -16.91 -6.25
N ASN A 512 19.18 -16.47 -7.42
CA ASN A 512 18.86 -15.10 -7.72
C ASN A 512 17.47 -14.77 -7.20
N ILE A 513 17.43 -13.94 -6.16
CA ILE A 513 16.20 -13.40 -5.57
C ILE A 513 16.28 -11.89 -5.51
N ASN A 514 15.16 -11.25 -5.15
CA ASN A 514 15.13 -9.82 -4.93
C ASN A 514 15.95 -9.46 -3.67
N GLY A 515 17.23 -9.15 -3.86
CA GLY A 515 18.13 -8.71 -2.80
C GLY A 515 17.81 -7.30 -2.31
N LEU A 516 18.44 -6.89 -1.20
CA LEU A 516 18.21 -5.58 -0.63
C LEU A 516 19.50 -4.92 -0.18
N LYS A 517 19.76 -3.71 -0.66
CA LYS A 517 20.87 -2.87 -0.19
C LYS A 517 20.35 -1.68 0.60
N VAL A 518 21.20 -1.16 1.48
CA VAL A 518 21.05 0.19 2.02
C VAL A 518 21.14 1.17 0.86
N MET A 519 20.12 2.00 0.66
CA MET A 519 20.06 2.96 -0.43
C MET A 519 20.18 4.39 0.10
N ASP A 520 21.17 5.12 -0.41
CA ASP A 520 21.33 6.56 -0.21
C ASP A 520 20.53 7.33 -1.27
N HIS A 521 19.38 7.84 -0.85
CA HIS A 521 18.47 8.60 -1.71
C HIS A 521 18.80 10.10 -1.75
N THR A 522 19.92 10.55 -1.16
CA THR A 522 20.38 11.94 -1.28
C THR A 522 21.05 12.24 -2.62
N THR A 523 21.40 11.20 -3.38
CA THR A 523 21.92 11.28 -4.75
C THR A 523 20.94 10.72 -5.77
N MET A 524 21.10 11.09 -7.05
CA MET A 524 20.34 10.51 -8.16
C MET A 524 21.31 10.10 -9.30
N PRO A 525 21.38 8.81 -9.70
CA PRO A 525 20.67 7.68 -9.09
C PRO A 525 21.07 7.44 -7.63
N PRO A 526 20.21 6.79 -6.82
CA PRO A 526 20.52 6.48 -5.43
C PRO A 526 21.78 5.62 -5.27
N GLY A 527 22.63 5.98 -4.32
CA GLY A 527 23.85 5.24 -4.00
C GLY A 527 23.54 3.91 -3.31
N ALA A 528 24.17 2.81 -3.74
CA ALA A 528 23.98 1.51 -3.13
C ALA A 528 25.09 1.19 -2.12
N GLY A 529 24.71 0.89 -0.88
CA GLY A 529 25.59 0.50 0.22
C GLY A 529 25.67 -1.01 0.43
N ALA A 530 25.85 -1.40 1.70
CA ALA A 530 25.90 -2.79 2.12
C ALA A 530 24.57 -3.52 1.87
N GLU A 531 24.65 -4.83 1.65
CA GLU A 531 23.51 -5.71 1.39
C GLU A 531 23.01 -6.34 2.70
N TYR A 532 21.70 -6.32 2.91
CA TYR A 532 21.06 -7.02 4.00
C TYR A 532 20.99 -8.53 3.69
N PRO A 533 21.12 -9.40 4.70
CA PRO A 533 20.86 -10.81 4.50
C PRO A 533 19.39 -11.02 4.13
N VAL A 534 19.15 -11.86 3.13
CA VAL A 534 17.82 -12.25 2.66
C VAL A 534 17.70 -13.76 2.69
N PHE A 535 16.52 -14.24 3.06
CA PHE A 535 16.27 -15.67 3.28
C PHE A 535 14.95 -16.08 2.65
N VAL A 536 14.88 -17.34 2.22
CA VAL A 536 13.67 -17.98 1.71
C VAL A 536 13.23 -19.08 2.67
N ALA A 537 11.95 -19.43 2.63
CA ALA A 537 11.43 -20.51 3.45
C ALA A 537 12.04 -21.86 3.02
N ASN A 538 12.44 -22.66 4.00
CA ASN A 538 13.06 -23.95 3.76
C ASN A 538 12.04 -25.01 3.29
N THR A 539 12.47 -25.96 2.48
CA THR A 539 11.62 -26.98 1.86
C THR A 539 11.96 -28.40 2.30
N ASP A 540 10.98 -29.29 2.22
CA ASP A 540 11.18 -30.73 2.38
C ASP A 540 11.82 -31.35 1.11
N ILE A 541 11.98 -32.68 1.14
CA ILE A 541 12.57 -33.44 0.03
C ILE A 541 11.75 -33.35 -1.27
N ASP A 542 10.47 -33.00 -1.18
CA ASP A 542 9.57 -32.84 -2.32
C ASP A 542 9.48 -31.37 -2.77
N GLY A 543 10.28 -30.48 -2.19
CA GLY A 543 10.33 -29.06 -2.54
C GLY A 543 9.15 -28.24 -1.99
N ASN A 544 8.39 -28.79 -1.05
CA ASN A 544 7.28 -28.10 -0.41
C ASN A 544 7.74 -27.45 0.89
N VAL A 545 7.22 -26.27 1.18
CA VAL A 545 7.68 -25.50 2.35
C VAL A 545 7.30 -26.19 3.66
N ILE A 546 8.24 -26.23 4.61
CA ILE A 546 8.10 -27.03 5.83
C ILE A 546 7.28 -26.35 6.92
N ASP A 547 7.29 -25.01 6.98
CA ASP A 547 6.69 -24.20 8.04
C ASP A 547 5.50 -23.35 7.52
N GLY A 548 4.78 -22.69 8.42
CA GLY A 548 3.62 -21.85 8.11
C GLY A 548 2.28 -22.59 8.13
N VAL A 549 1.23 -21.89 7.71
CA VAL A 549 -0.13 -22.39 7.57
C VAL A 549 -0.26 -23.14 6.25
N LYS A 550 -0.39 -24.47 6.33
CA LYS A 550 -0.56 -25.34 5.17
C LYS A 550 -2.04 -25.51 4.82
N LEU A 551 -2.40 -25.19 3.58
CA LEU A 551 -3.71 -25.56 3.04
C LEU A 551 -3.83 -27.11 2.97
N PRO A 552 -5.05 -27.69 3.02
CA PRO A 552 -5.22 -29.14 3.00
C PRO A 552 -4.50 -29.87 1.85
N ARG A 553 -4.40 -29.22 0.68
CA ARG A 553 -3.67 -29.77 -0.48
C ARG A 553 -2.15 -29.80 -0.32
N LEU A 554 -1.59 -28.95 0.55
CA LEU A 554 -0.16 -28.92 0.86
C LEU A 554 0.17 -29.78 2.08
N ALA A 555 -0.80 -30.08 2.95
CA ALA A 555 -0.59 -30.97 4.10
C ALA A 555 -0.32 -32.43 3.67
N VAL A 556 -0.83 -32.83 2.51
CA VAL A 556 -0.57 -34.12 1.86
C VAL A 556 -0.32 -33.87 0.37
N PRO A 557 0.87 -33.36 0.00
CA PRO A 557 1.12 -32.88 -1.35
C PRO A 557 1.23 -34.05 -2.35
N LEU A 558 0.69 -33.85 -3.56
CA LEU A 558 0.85 -34.78 -4.69
C LEU A 558 1.87 -34.27 -5.73
N ALA A 559 2.38 -33.05 -5.53
CA ALA A 559 3.34 -32.37 -6.38
C ALA A 559 4.12 -31.33 -5.54
N THR A 560 5.16 -30.75 -6.13
CA THR A 560 5.78 -29.54 -5.60
C THR A 560 4.88 -28.34 -5.87
N HIS A 561 4.55 -27.58 -4.83
CA HIS A 561 3.76 -26.36 -4.91
C HIS A 561 4.61 -25.17 -4.46
N ALA A 562 5.24 -24.49 -5.41
CA ALA A 562 5.96 -23.24 -5.17
C ALA A 562 5.04 -22.04 -5.40
N GLY A 563 5.21 -20.98 -4.62
CA GLY A 563 4.61 -19.66 -4.95
C GLY A 563 5.53 -18.73 -5.74
N TRP A 564 6.59 -19.24 -6.35
CA TRP A 564 7.47 -18.49 -7.23
C TRP A 564 7.67 -19.27 -8.53
N ASN A 565 8.06 -18.57 -9.59
CA ASN A 565 8.26 -19.15 -10.91
C ASN A 565 9.41 -18.44 -11.63
N LEU A 566 10.05 -19.11 -12.58
CA LEU A 566 11.18 -18.58 -13.33
C LEU A 566 10.74 -18.17 -14.73
N ARG A 567 11.32 -17.11 -15.28
CA ARG A 567 11.08 -16.71 -16.65
C ARG A 567 11.72 -17.70 -17.64
N LYS A 568 11.06 -17.90 -18.79
CA LYS A 568 11.45 -18.77 -19.92
C LYS A 568 12.56 -18.13 -20.75
N GLN A 569 13.19 -18.95 -21.60
CA GLN A 569 14.07 -18.46 -22.66
C GLN A 569 13.36 -17.40 -23.54
N GLY A 570 14.04 -16.28 -23.80
CA GLY A 570 13.48 -15.15 -24.54
C GLY A 570 12.88 -14.03 -23.67
N PHE A 571 12.66 -14.29 -22.38
CA PHE A 571 12.08 -13.33 -21.42
C PHE A 571 12.99 -13.14 -20.20
N ALA A 572 14.30 -12.97 -20.37
CA ALA A 572 15.27 -12.96 -19.26
C ALA A 572 15.26 -14.28 -18.44
N GLN A 573 15.67 -15.36 -19.09
CA GLN A 573 15.65 -16.72 -18.55
C GLN A 573 16.32 -16.83 -17.17
N GLY A 574 15.63 -17.47 -16.21
CA GLY A 574 16.16 -17.71 -14.88
C GLY A 574 15.86 -16.62 -13.84
N GLU A 575 15.36 -15.46 -14.28
CA GLU A 575 14.83 -14.40 -13.40
C GLU A 575 13.44 -14.78 -12.85
N LEU A 576 13.00 -14.12 -11.79
CA LEU A 576 11.66 -14.34 -11.23
C LEU A 576 10.56 -13.80 -12.16
N CYS A 577 9.56 -14.63 -12.46
CA CYS A 577 8.42 -14.28 -13.30
C CYS A 577 7.27 -13.61 -12.52
N SER A 578 7.19 -13.94 -11.23
CA SER A 578 6.16 -13.51 -10.28
C SER A 578 6.75 -13.51 -8.89
#